data_AF-A0A090V3H2-F1
#
_entry.id   AF-A0A090V3H2-F1
#
_cell.length_a   1.000
_cell.length_b   1.000
_cell.length_c   1.000
_cell.angle_alpha   90.00
_cell.angle_beta   90.00
_cell.angle_gamma   90.00
#
_symmetry.space_group_name_H-M   'P 1'
#
loop_
_entity.id
_entity.type
_entity.pdbx_description
1 polymer ?
#
loop_
_entity_poly.entity_id
_entity_poly.type
_entity_poly.pdbx_seq_one_letter_code
_entity_poly.pdbx_strand_id
1 'polypeptide(L)' 'MLIPSKLSRPVRLDHTVVRERLLAKLSGANNFRLALVTSPAGYGKTTLISQWAASQA' A
#
# COMPACT_ATOMS: atom_id res chain seq x y z
N MET A 1 11.79 19.39 10.79
CA MET A 1 11.00 19.93 9.66
C MET A 1 10.09 18.82 9.13
N LEU A 2 8.78 18.98 9.24
CA LEU A 2 7.80 18.02 8.72
C LEU A 2 7.53 18.34 7.24
N ILE A 3 7.58 17.34 6.36
CA ILE A 3 7.25 17.50 4.94
C ILE A 3 5.81 17.05 4.74
N PRO A 4 4.86 17.93 4.36
CA PRO A 4 3.44 17.58 4.25
C PRO A 4 3.16 16.38 3.36
N SER A 5 3.89 16.24 2.25
CA SER A 5 3.75 15.11 1.31
C SER A 5 4.11 13.74 1.90
N LYS A 6 4.83 13.70 3.04
CA LYS A 6 5.11 12.45 3.77
C LYS A 6 4.07 12.13 4.84
N LEU A 7 3.14 13.05 5.08
CA LEU A 7 2.07 12.92 6.08
C LEU A 7 0.71 12.68 5.43
N SER A 8 0.55 13.10 4.18
CA SER A 8 -0.63 12.81 3.36
C SER A 8 -0.52 11.44 2.71
N ARG A 9 -1.60 10.65 2.71
CA ARG A 9 -1.70 9.46 1.88
C ARG A 9 -1.51 9.86 0.40
N PRO A 10 -0.67 9.16 -0.38
CA PRO A 10 -0.59 9.39 -1.82
C PRO A 10 -1.98 9.26 -2.43
N VAL A 11 -2.41 10.30 -3.16
CA VAL A 11 -3.63 10.24 -3.96
C VAL A 11 -3.54 9.03 -4.88
N ARG A 12 -4.64 8.28 -5.01
CA ARG A 12 -4.71 7.13 -5.90
C ARG A 12 -4.21 7.57 -7.28
N LEU A 13 -3.16 6.91 -7.77
CA LEU A 13 -2.67 7.12 -9.12
C LEU A 13 -3.65 6.40 -10.05
N ASP A 14 -4.41 7.18 -10.84
CA ASP A 14 -5.48 6.69 -11.73
C ASP A 14 -5.00 5.64 -12.75
N HIS A 15 -3.69 5.58 -13.01
CA HIS A 15 -3.07 4.65 -13.95
C HIS A 15 -2.32 3.49 -13.27
N THR A 16 -2.69 3.11 -12.05
CA THR A 16 -2.05 1.97 -11.37
C THR A 16 -2.74 0.65 -11.70
N VAL A 17 -1.95 -0.35 -12.09
CA VAL A 17 -2.43 -1.73 -12.24
C VAL A 17 -2.80 -2.30 -10.87
N VAL A 18 -4.02 -2.82 -10.74
CA VAL A 18 -4.50 -3.47 -9.52
C VAL A 18 -3.79 -4.81 -9.36
N ARG A 19 -3.11 -5.02 -8.23
CA ARG A 19 -2.38 -6.25 -7.92
C ARG A 19 -3.22 -7.20 -7.07
N GLU A 20 -4.35 -7.67 -7.60
CA GLU A 20 -5.36 -8.48 -6.88
C GLU A 20 -4.76 -9.62 -6.06
N ARG A 21 -3.84 -10.40 -6.65
CA ARG A 21 -3.15 -11.50 -5.96
C ARG A 21 -2.40 -11.06 -4.69
N LEU A 22 -1.80 -9.87 -4.70
CA LEU A 22 -1.10 -9.34 -3.52
C LEU A 22 -2.08 -8.71 -2.52
N LEU A 23 -3.14 -8.07 -3.00
CA LEU A 23 -4.21 -7.54 -2.14
C LEU A 23 -4.91 -8.66 -1.37
N ALA A 24 -5.19 -9.79 -2.03
CA ALA A 24 -5.75 -10.97 -1.39
C ALA A 24 -4.81 -11.58 -0.33
N LYS A 25 -3.49 -11.45 -0.48
CA LYS A 25 -2.53 -11.85 0.57
C LYS A 25 -2.53 -10.88 1.75
N LEU A 26 -2.75 -9.59 1.50
CA LEU A 26 -2.79 -8.55 2.52
C LEU A 26 -4.11 -8.50 3.28
N SER A 27 -5.20 -9.10 2.79
CA SER A 27 -6.48 -9.16 3.52
C SER A 27 -6.35 -9.84 4.88
N GLY A 28 -5.46 -10.84 5.00
CA GLY A 28 -5.14 -11.51 6.27
C GLY A 28 -4.21 -10.71 7.19
N ALA A 29 -3.67 -9.56 6.76
CA ALA A 29 -2.72 -8.78 7.55
C ALA A 29 -3.34 -8.23 8.84
N ASN A 30 -4.67 -8.00 8.87
CA ASN A 30 -5.39 -7.55 10.07
C ASN A 30 -5.35 -8.57 11.22
N ASN A 31 -5.01 -9.83 10.94
CA ASN A 31 -4.87 -10.88 11.97
C ASN A 31 -3.52 -10.81 12.70
N PHE A 32 -2.61 -9.95 12.27
CA PHE A 32 -1.26 -9.83 12.82
C PHE A 32 -1.02 -8.42 13.35
N ARG A 33 -0.26 -8.31 14.44
CA ARG A 33 0.11 -6.99 14.99
C ARG A 33 1.12 -6.25 14.10
N LEU A 34 1.86 -6.96 13.25
CA LEU A 34 2.86 -6.41 12.35
C LEU A 34 2.91 -7.25 11.07
N ALA A 35 2.87 -6.58 9.91
CA ALA A 35 3.10 -7.17 8.61
C ALA A 35 4.23 -6.42 7.89
N LEU A 36 5.21 -7.16 7.36
CA LEU A 36 6.34 -6.59 6.63
C LEU A 36 6.16 -6.80 5.12
N VAL A 37 6.28 -5.73 4.34
CA VAL A 37 6.26 -5.78 2.87
C VAL A 37 7.65 -5.43 2.33
N THR A 38 8.31 -6.42 1.76
CA THR A 38 9.68 -6.29 1.22
C THR A 38 9.70 -6.31 -0.30
N SER A 39 10.52 -5.44 -0.89
CA SER A 39 10.84 -5.43 -2.32
C SER A 39 11.99 -4.45 -2.59
N PRO A 40 12.66 -4.52 -3.75
CA PRO A 40 13.62 -3.50 -4.16
C PRO A 40 12.97 -2.11 -4.35
N ALA A 41 13.81 -1.07 -4.46
CA ALA A 41 13.36 0.28 -4.76
C ALA A 41 12.62 0.33 -6.12
N GLY A 42 11.56 1.14 -6.24
CA GLY A 42 10.79 1.29 -7.48
C GLY A 42 9.72 0.22 -7.74
N TYR A 43 9.67 -0.89 -7.00
CA TYR A 43 8.73 -2.00 -7.25
C TYR A 43 7.27 -1.74 -6.82
N GLY A 44 6.94 -0.53 -6.37
CA GLY A 44 5.57 -0.14 -6.02
C GLY A 44 5.08 -0.60 -4.66
N LYS A 45 5.95 -0.69 -3.64
CA LYS A 45 5.53 -1.00 -2.25
C LYS A 45 4.48 -0.02 -1.74
N THR A 46 4.79 1.28 -1.83
CA THR A 46 3.89 2.36 -1.41
C THR A 46 2.59 2.33 -2.21
N THR A 47 2.66 2.03 -3.51
CA THR A 47 1.49 1.87 -4.37
C THR A 47 0.60 0.72 -3.91
N LEU A 48 1.18 -0.46 -3.64
CA LEU A 48 0.43 -1.63 -3.15
C LEU A 48 -0.25 -1.36 -1.80
N ILE A 49 0.45 -0.74 -0.85
CA ILE A 49 -0.13 -0.40 0.46
C ILE A 49 -1.24 0.65 0.32
N SER A 50 -1.07 1.63 -0.58
CA SER A 50 -2.10 2.63 -0.85
C SER A 50 -3.35 2.01 -1.49
N GLN A 51 -3.18 1.04 -2.39
CA GLN A 51 -4.28 0.26 -2.97
C GLN A 51 -5.01 -0.57 -1.90
N TRP A 52 -4.28 -1.36 -1.11
CA TRP A 52 -4.85 -2.17 -0.03
C TRP A 52 -5.63 -1.32 0.96
N ALA A 53 -5.00 -0.27 1.47
CA ALA A 53 -5.63 0.55 2.49
C ALA A 53 -6.79 1.42 1.93
N ALA A 54 -7.00 1.44 0.61
CA ALA A 54 -8.17 2.03 -0.02
C ALA A 54 -9.23 0.99 -0.45
N SER A 55 -8.91 -0.31 -0.47
CA SER A 55 -9.90 -1.39 -0.60
C SER A 55 -10.52 -1.80 0.74
N GLN A 56 -9.96 -1.30 1.85
CA GLN A 56 -10.48 -1.51 3.21
C GLN A 56 -11.53 -0.46 3.63
N ALA A 57 -11.83 0.52 2.77
CA ALA A 57 -12.89 1.51 2.97
C ALA A 57 -14.20 0.98 2.36
#